data_AF-A0A1M0ETU4-F1
#
_entry.id   AF-A0A1M0ETU4-F1
#
_cell.length_a   1.000
_cell.length_b   1.000
_cell.length_c   1.000
_cell.angle_alpha   90.00
_cell.angle_beta   90.00
_cell.angle_gamma   90.00
#
_symmetry.space_group_name_H-M   'P 1'
#
loop_
_entity.id
_entity.type
_entity.pdbx_description
1 polymer ?
#
loop_
_entity_poly.entity_id
_entity_poly.type
_entity_poly.pdbx_seq_one_letter_code
_entity_poly.pdbx_strand_id
1 'polypeptide(L)'
;MSAITLRKALGVLAKSSSFSVTTVTHRQKDEFDQLKEQLFVKQEIETELQRYLDVAKPGEIIFLCGSSGDGKSEILTRCKSNPRYQQRFSFHLDATHSFAPRQSAIDALNDLFSNHHQYSSPLLIGINTGMLANFAREGAECHLAIRTAIDSFLSADQEESRPYRSGHCSFFDFEHYPKFQFNEKKQYSSFIKTLLDNLTRNDDSNLFQFIFRHDETVNPELKEVANYKLLCLPGVQDVLITQLFKARLIKDQFVTTRTLLDFLHHLLMGPGYLFDNLFTGAENDLIKKVSDFDPARLHTYEIDQFILRYELGLVDPELDDFLAALAPLHIRFDRQCVNPGDAASLIRLFWLLQDESLGNNYHQKFSVFFNESLFEHYSEIWHLHKNYIADSEQKKALNRFYTSELIAGIQRYANRKAPELSMQKEEFFLGEYGGVKITAPVELKPDWEAIRNKNTAHPTGFDVHLKVGQNSLLPVRIGLNLFELLNKLNNGYRPNKYDKNAIVLLDEIVDLITEQAKSSSEIKFYAGGRRVYRAKADDDMITISGMEG
;
A
#
# COMPACT_ATOMS: atom_id res chain seq x y z
N MET A 1 28.06 17.18 -29.99
CA MET A 1 27.07 17.29 -28.92
C MET A 1 27.78 16.92 -27.63
N SER A 2 27.75 17.75 -26.59
CA SER A 2 28.35 17.37 -25.30
C SER A 2 27.58 16.15 -24.77
N ALA A 3 28.26 15.04 -24.53
CA ALA A 3 27.63 13.83 -24.00
C ALA A 3 26.86 14.17 -22.71
N ILE A 4 25.58 13.82 -22.66
CA ILE A 4 24.76 13.96 -21.46
C ILE A 4 25.33 13.01 -20.41
N THR A 5 25.57 13.50 -19.19
CA THR A 5 25.99 12.66 -18.06
C THR A 5 24.80 11.94 -17.46
N LEU A 6 25.04 10.81 -16.80
CA LEU A 6 24.02 10.01 -16.11
C LEU A 6 23.22 10.86 -15.12
N ARG A 7 23.90 11.72 -14.36
CA ARG A 7 23.29 12.69 -13.44
C ARG A 7 22.26 13.60 -14.14
N LYS A 8 22.58 14.11 -15.34
CA LYS A 8 21.65 14.95 -16.11
C LYS A 8 20.48 14.14 -16.65
N ALA A 9 20.75 12.94 -17.18
CA ALA A 9 19.72 12.05 -17.72
C ALA A 9 18.69 11.65 -16.65
N LEU A 10 19.17 11.25 -15.46
CA LEU A 10 18.33 10.90 -14.31
C LEU A 10 17.53 12.10 -13.76
N GLY A 11 17.94 13.34 -14.05
CA GLY A 11 17.21 14.55 -13.67
C GLY A 11 15.78 14.63 -14.23
N VAL A 12 15.43 13.87 -15.27
CA VAL A 12 14.06 13.74 -15.78
C VAL A 12 13.10 13.14 -14.73
N LEU A 13 13.63 12.34 -13.81
CA LEU A 13 12.87 11.68 -12.74
C LEU A 13 12.47 12.64 -11.59
N ALA A 14 13.20 13.75 -11.41
CA ALA A 14 13.03 14.64 -10.28
C ALA A 14 11.66 15.35 -10.28
N LYS A 15 11.04 15.50 -9.10
CA LYS A 15 9.76 16.24 -8.95
C LYS A 15 9.86 17.71 -9.38
N SER A 16 11.04 18.33 -9.26
CA SER A 16 11.30 19.71 -9.68
C SER A 16 11.56 19.85 -11.19
N SER A 17 11.66 18.73 -11.91
CA SER A 17 11.90 18.74 -13.35
C SER A 17 10.73 19.37 -14.10
N SER A 18 11.01 20.14 -15.15
CA SER A 18 9.98 20.63 -16.09
C SER A 18 9.23 19.49 -16.79
N PHE A 19 9.80 18.27 -16.78
CA PHE A 19 9.21 17.06 -17.32
C PHE A 19 8.21 16.39 -16.38
N SER A 20 8.17 16.79 -15.09
CA SER A 20 7.31 16.21 -14.05
C SER A 20 5.82 16.54 -14.21
N VAL A 21 5.49 17.62 -14.93
CA VAL A 21 4.12 18.03 -15.27
C VAL A 21 4.02 18.24 -16.76
N THR A 22 3.08 17.57 -17.40
CA THR A 22 2.85 17.69 -18.84
C THR A 22 1.88 18.81 -19.12
N THR A 23 2.38 19.85 -19.78
CA THR A 23 1.60 20.95 -20.33
C THR A 23 1.71 20.93 -21.86
N VAL A 24 0.78 21.61 -22.55
CA VAL A 24 0.86 21.75 -24.00
C VAL A 24 2.00 22.72 -24.32
N THR A 25 3.18 22.18 -24.63
CA THR A 25 4.38 22.96 -24.97
C THR A 25 4.67 22.89 -26.47
N HIS A 26 5.04 24.02 -27.08
CA HIS A 26 5.46 24.12 -28.48
C HIS A 26 6.97 23.99 -28.69
N ARG A 27 7.72 23.51 -27.67
CA ARG A 27 9.18 23.35 -27.78
C ARG A 27 9.54 22.21 -28.75
N GLN A 28 10.69 22.32 -29.41
CA GLN A 28 11.26 21.20 -30.15
C GLN A 28 11.65 20.08 -29.18
N LYS A 29 11.37 18.83 -29.58
CA LYS A 29 11.72 17.66 -28.78
C LYS A 29 13.24 17.51 -28.69
N ASP A 30 13.74 17.29 -27.48
CA ASP A 30 15.16 17.06 -27.20
C ASP A 30 15.45 15.63 -26.69
N GLU A 31 16.71 15.35 -26.33
CA GLU A 31 17.14 14.04 -25.79
C GLU A 31 16.45 13.72 -24.45
N PHE A 32 16.03 14.72 -23.67
CA PHE A 32 15.30 14.50 -22.42
C PHE A 32 13.83 14.12 -22.66
N ASP A 33 13.21 14.59 -23.75
CA ASP A 33 11.89 14.10 -24.17
C ASP A 33 11.96 12.61 -24.55
N GLN A 34 13.06 12.16 -25.19
CA GLN A 34 13.27 10.73 -25.48
C GLN A 34 13.42 9.91 -24.19
N LEU A 35 14.22 10.39 -23.22
CA LEU A 35 14.35 9.75 -21.91
C LEU A 35 13.00 9.63 -21.19
N LYS A 36 12.18 10.69 -21.25
CA LYS A 36 10.83 10.67 -20.67
C LYS A 36 9.91 9.67 -21.38
N GLU A 37 9.92 9.66 -22.72
CA GLU A 37 9.12 8.72 -23.51
C GLU A 37 9.52 7.27 -23.22
N GLN A 38 10.80 6.99 -22.97
CA GLN A 38 11.28 5.65 -22.62
C GLN A 38 10.74 5.17 -21.26
N LEU A 39 10.58 6.07 -20.28
CA LEU A 39 10.00 5.75 -18.97
C LEU A 39 8.48 5.53 -19.02
N PHE A 40 7.85 5.74 -20.17
CA PHE A 40 6.41 5.60 -20.28
C PHE A 40 5.96 4.16 -20.05
N VAL A 41 5.00 3.98 -19.15
CA VAL A 41 4.30 2.73 -18.92
C VAL A 41 2.81 2.98 -19.11
N LYS A 42 2.20 2.29 -20.08
CA LYS A 42 0.77 2.38 -20.34
C LYS A 42 0.00 1.73 -19.19
N GLN A 43 -0.80 2.51 -18.48
CA GLN A 43 -1.60 2.05 -17.35
C GLN A 43 -2.91 1.39 -17.81
N GLU A 44 -3.46 0.49 -16.99
CA GLU A 44 -4.72 -0.21 -17.28
C GLU A 44 -5.89 0.77 -17.48
N ILE A 45 -5.98 1.80 -16.62
CA ILE A 45 -6.97 2.88 -16.72
C ILE A 45 -6.95 3.56 -18.09
N GLU A 46 -5.77 3.78 -18.69
CA GLU A 46 -5.66 4.39 -20.02
C GLU A 46 -6.21 3.47 -21.10
N THR A 47 -5.97 2.16 -20.97
CA THR A 47 -6.46 1.16 -21.93
C THR A 47 -7.98 1.04 -21.86
N GLU A 48 -8.55 1.00 -20.66
CA GLU A 48 -10.01 0.96 -20.47
C GLU A 48 -10.67 2.27 -20.90
N LEU A 49 -10.07 3.42 -20.58
CA LEU A 49 -10.54 4.72 -21.03
C LEU A 49 -10.58 4.78 -22.56
N GLN A 50 -9.52 4.37 -23.25
CA GLN A 50 -9.50 4.35 -24.73
C GLN A 50 -10.60 3.46 -25.32
N ARG A 51 -10.84 2.28 -24.74
CA ARG A 51 -11.97 1.42 -25.15
C ARG A 51 -13.32 2.10 -24.92
N TYR A 52 -13.46 2.84 -23.83
CA TYR A 52 -14.69 3.55 -23.51
C TYR A 52 -14.93 4.76 -24.42
N LEU A 53 -13.88 5.52 -24.74
CA LEU A 53 -13.95 6.65 -25.68
C LEU A 53 -14.44 6.22 -27.06
N ASP A 54 -14.23 4.97 -27.46
CA ASP A 54 -14.73 4.46 -28.73
C ASP A 54 -16.27 4.35 -28.75
N VAL A 55 -16.89 4.05 -27.61
CA VAL A 55 -18.35 3.80 -27.48
C VAL A 55 -19.14 4.95 -26.83
N ALA A 56 -18.47 6.00 -26.35
CA ALA A 56 -19.12 7.11 -25.66
C ALA A 56 -20.14 7.87 -26.52
N LYS A 57 -21.29 8.23 -25.96
CA LYS A 57 -22.38 8.91 -26.67
C LYS A 57 -22.25 10.45 -26.58
N PRO A 58 -22.86 11.20 -27.51
CA PRO A 58 -22.99 12.65 -27.39
C PRO A 58 -23.63 13.06 -26.07
N GLY A 59 -23.20 14.20 -25.53
CA GLY A 59 -23.66 14.73 -24.24
C GLY A 59 -23.09 14.05 -23.00
N GLU A 60 -22.37 12.93 -23.10
CA GLU A 60 -21.73 12.30 -21.95
C GLU A 60 -20.57 13.13 -21.37
N ILE A 61 -20.40 13.08 -20.05
CA ILE A 61 -19.28 13.66 -19.33
C ILE A 61 -18.45 12.52 -18.73
N ILE A 62 -17.18 12.47 -19.10
CA ILE A 62 -16.24 11.43 -18.70
C ILE A 62 -15.22 12.07 -17.77
N PHE A 63 -15.23 11.65 -16.52
CA PHE A 63 -14.32 12.11 -15.48
C PHE A 63 -13.15 11.15 -15.36
N LEU A 64 -11.93 11.68 -15.54
CA LEU A 64 -10.70 11.01 -15.15
C LEU A 64 -10.29 11.57 -13.78
N CYS A 65 -10.67 10.85 -12.73
CA CYS A 65 -10.52 11.19 -11.32
C CYS A 65 -9.22 10.61 -10.76
N GLY A 66 -8.56 11.31 -9.84
CA GLY A 66 -7.42 10.77 -9.11
C GLY A 66 -6.62 11.85 -8.40
N SER A 67 -5.57 11.45 -7.69
CA SER A 67 -4.70 12.36 -6.95
C SER A 67 -3.75 13.15 -7.84
N SER A 68 -3.19 14.23 -7.29
CA SER A 68 -2.18 15.01 -8.01
C SER A 68 -0.94 14.12 -8.28
N GLY A 69 -0.51 14.02 -9.55
CA GLY A 69 0.68 13.25 -9.93
C GLY A 69 0.44 11.82 -10.44
N ASP A 70 -0.82 11.40 -10.59
CA ASP A 70 -1.16 10.08 -11.15
C ASP A 70 -0.99 9.96 -12.67
N GLY A 71 -0.79 11.09 -13.37
CA GLY A 71 -0.64 11.12 -14.82
C GLY A 71 -1.93 11.42 -15.59
N LYS A 72 -2.93 12.02 -14.94
CA LYS A 72 -4.18 12.47 -15.61
C LYS A 72 -3.90 13.34 -16.84
N SER A 73 -3.12 14.42 -16.68
CA SER A 73 -2.79 15.35 -17.76
C SER A 73 -2.01 14.68 -18.89
N GLU A 74 -1.21 13.68 -18.56
CA GLU A 74 -0.42 12.89 -19.51
C GLU A 74 -1.32 12.01 -20.38
N ILE A 75 -2.28 11.29 -19.78
CA ILE A 75 -3.29 10.51 -20.51
C ILE A 75 -4.14 11.43 -21.39
N LEU A 76 -4.62 12.55 -20.85
CA LEU A 76 -5.46 13.50 -21.59
C LEU A 76 -4.73 14.11 -22.78
N THR A 77 -3.44 14.48 -22.61
CA THR A 77 -2.64 15.04 -23.69
C THR A 77 -2.48 14.02 -24.82
N ARG A 78 -2.19 12.74 -24.50
CA ARG A 78 -2.15 11.67 -25.52
C ARG A 78 -3.48 11.46 -26.22
N CYS A 79 -4.59 11.41 -25.47
CA CYS A 79 -5.91 11.29 -26.06
C CYS A 79 -6.22 12.48 -26.97
N LYS A 80 -5.88 13.71 -26.57
CA LYS A 80 -6.06 14.93 -27.37
C LYS A 80 -5.17 14.96 -28.62
N SER A 81 -3.95 14.43 -28.54
CA SER A 81 -3.03 14.33 -29.68
C SER A 81 -3.43 13.23 -30.67
N ASN A 82 -4.29 12.29 -30.29
CA ASN A 82 -4.80 11.27 -31.20
C ASN A 82 -5.90 11.87 -32.10
N PRO A 83 -5.71 11.92 -33.44
CA PRO A 83 -6.66 12.52 -34.36
C PRO A 83 -8.08 11.97 -34.25
N ARG A 84 -8.20 10.68 -33.89
CA ARG A 84 -9.49 9.98 -33.71
C ARG A 84 -10.35 10.60 -32.62
N TYR A 85 -9.73 11.06 -31.53
CA TYR A 85 -10.44 11.62 -30.38
C TYR A 85 -10.50 13.15 -30.43
N GLN A 86 -9.47 13.79 -31.00
CA GLN A 86 -9.39 15.25 -31.12
C GLN A 86 -10.62 15.88 -31.80
N GLN A 87 -11.19 15.21 -32.80
CA GLN A 87 -12.34 15.71 -33.55
C GLN A 87 -13.69 15.35 -32.90
N ARG A 88 -13.73 14.36 -32.00
CA ARG A 88 -14.96 13.81 -31.43
C ARG A 88 -15.23 14.28 -30.00
N PHE A 89 -14.19 14.65 -29.24
CA PHE A 89 -14.29 14.97 -27.82
C PHE A 89 -13.85 16.40 -27.52
N SER A 90 -14.53 17.00 -26.56
CA SER A 90 -14.06 18.21 -25.88
C SER A 90 -13.15 17.81 -24.72
N PHE A 91 -11.95 18.38 -24.65
CA PHE A 91 -10.97 18.04 -23.60
C PHE A 91 -10.79 19.21 -22.64
N HIS A 92 -10.87 18.92 -21.35
CA HIS A 92 -10.52 19.88 -20.29
C HIS A 92 -9.38 19.31 -19.44
N LEU A 93 -8.18 19.85 -19.63
CA LEU A 93 -6.99 19.46 -18.89
C LEU A 93 -6.97 20.19 -17.56
N ASP A 94 -6.92 19.42 -16.47
CA ASP A 94 -6.69 19.89 -15.11
C ASP A 94 -7.63 21.03 -14.66
N ALA A 95 -8.84 20.64 -14.24
CA ALA A 95 -9.91 21.56 -13.84
C ALA A 95 -9.61 22.42 -12.59
N THR A 96 -8.38 22.40 -12.08
CA THR A 96 -7.94 23.20 -10.93
C THR A 96 -7.24 24.50 -11.32
N HIS A 97 -6.94 24.71 -12.59
CA HIS A 97 -6.34 25.95 -13.07
C HIS A 97 -7.42 26.95 -13.52
N SER A 98 -7.64 27.97 -12.71
CA SER A 98 -8.43 29.15 -13.09
C SER A 98 -7.73 29.89 -14.22
N PHE A 99 -8.38 30.02 -15.39
CA PHE A 99 -7.84 30.78 -16.52
C PHE A 99 -7.89 32.31 -16.29
N ALA A 100 -8.65 32.76 -15.28
CA ALA A 100 -8.79 34.18 -14.91
C ALA A 100 -8.35 34.47 -13.45
N PRO A 101 -7.73 35.63 -13.15
CA PRO A 101 -7.15 35.94 -11.83
C PRO A 101 -8.13 36.00 -10.64
N ARG A 102 -9.45 35.97 -10.87
CA ARG A 102 -10.50 36.09 -9.85
C ARG A 102 -11.52 34.96 -9.88
N GLN A 103 -11.38 33.99 -10.78
CA GLN A 103 -12.33 32.90 -10.94
C GLN A 103 -11.93 31.74 -10.03
N SER A 104 -12.86 31.23 -9.22
CA SER A 104 -12.60 30.01 -8.45
C SER A 104 -12.61 28.78 -9.37
N ALA A 105 -11.99 27.68 -8.95
CA ALA A 105 -12.06 26.41 -9.69
C ALA A 105 -13.52 25.90 -9.80
N ILE A 106 -14.37 26.19 -8.81
CA ILE A 106 -15.79 25.87 -8.83
C ILE A 106 -16.52 26.69 -9.90
N ASP A 107 -16.21 27.99 -10.02
CA ASP A 107 -16.78 28.86 -11.05
C ASP A 107 -16.38 28.39 -12.46
N ALA A 108 -15.12 27.99 -12.64
CA ALA A 108 -14.63 27.44 -13.90
C ALA A 108 -15.36 26.14 -14.28
N LEU A 109 -15.65 25.27 -13.30
CA LEU A 109 -16.46 24.07 -13.50
C LEU A 109 -17.92 24.40 -13.81
N ASN A 110 -18.51 25.37 -13.12
CA ASN A 110 -19.87 25.84 -13.41
C ASN A 110 -19.99 26.36 -14.85
N ASP A 111 -19.02 27.14 -15.31
CA ASP A 111 -18.98 27.64 -16.69
C ASP A 111 -18.80 26.49 -17.69
N LEU A 112 -17.90 25.55 -17.40
CA LEU A 112 -17.64 24.39 -18.24
C LEU A 112 -18.91 23.54 -18.44
N PHE A 113 -19.63 23.24 -17.36
CA PHE A 113 -20.85 22.43 -17.45
C PHE A 113 -22.04 23.21 -18.02
N SER A 114 -22.10 24.53 -17.82
CA SER A 114 -23.16 25.37 -18.43
C SER A 114 -23.05 25.40 -19.96
N ASN A 115 -21.83 25.33 -20.48
CA ASN A 115 -21.55 25.28 -21.91
C ASN A 115 -21.69 23.86 -22.52
N HIS A 116 -21.95 22.83 -21.70
CA HIS A 116 -22.10 21.45 -22.15
C HIS A 116 -23.58 21.05 -22.21
N HIS A 117 -24.05 20.66 -23.40
CA HIS A 117 -25.45 20.32 -23.66
C HIS A 117 -25.59 18.87 -24.14
N GLN A 118 -26.83 18.38 -24.16
CA GLN A 118 -27.14 16.98 -24.49
C GLN A 118 -26.71 16.57 -25.93
N TYR A 119 -26.53 17.54 -26.82
CA TYR A 119 -26.05 17.35 -28.21
C TYR A 119 -24.57 17.72 -28.40
N SER A 120 -23.88 18.17 -27.34
CA SER A 120 -22.45 18.50 -27.42
C SER A 120 -21.62 17.25 -27.66
N SER A 121 -20.44 17.43 -28.24
CA SER A 121 -19.39 16.41 -28.23
C SER A 121 -19.15 15.96 -26.78
N PRO A 122 -18.96 14.65 -26.54
CA PRO A 122 -18.70 14.17 -25.18
C PRO A 122 -17.48 14.88 -24.58
N LEU A 123 -17.59 15.22 -23.30
CA LEU A 123 -16.60 15.99 -22.55
C LEU A 123 -15.72 15.05 -21.75
N LEU A 124 -14.40 15.09 -21.97
CA LEU A 124 -13.41 14.38 -21.16
C LEU A 124 -12.66 15.36 -20.27
N ILE A 125 -12.79 15.20 -18.95
CA ILE A 125 -12.23 16.11 -17.94
C ILE A 125 -11.28 15.36 -17.01
N GLY A 126 -10.08 15.92 -16.80
CA GLY A 126 -9.16 15.49 -15.75
C GLY A 126 -9.34 16.33 -14.51
N ILE A 127 -9.67 15.69 -13.38
CA ILE A 127 -9.97 16.41 -12.15
C ILE A 127 -9.44 15.66 -10.92
N ASN A 128 -9.11 16.42 -9.88
CA ASN A 128 -8.77 15.84 -8.58
C ASN A 128 -10.05 15.40 -7.85
N THR A 129 -10.06 14.21 -7.26
CA THR A 129 -11.19 13.68 -6.48
C THR A 129 -11.62 14.64 -5.35
N GLY A 130 -10.68 15.33 -4.70
CA GLY A 130 -11.01 16.35 -3.70
C GLY A 130 -11.76 17.56 -4.29
N MET A 131 -11.46 17.95 -5.53
CA MET A 131 -12.17 19.04 -6.21
C MET A 131 -13.55 18.62 -6.70
N LEU A 132 -13.75 17.34 -7.04
CA LEU A 132 -15.08 16.79 -7.28
C LEU A 132 -15.95 16.88 -6.03
N ALA A 133 -15.40 16.52 -4.86
CA ALA A 133 -16.12 16.64 -3.60
C ALA A 133 -16.51 18.09 -3.27
N ASN A 134 -15.63 19.06 -3.56
CA ASN A 134 -15.95 20.48 -3.40
C ASN A 134 -17.07 20.91 -4.36
N PHE A 135 -17.01 20.51 -5.63
CA PHE A 135 -18.05 20.84 -6.61
C PHE A 135 -19.40 20.22 -6.29
N ALA A 136 -19.43 18.99 -5.75
CA ALA A 136 -20.67 18.35 -5.32
C ALA A 136 -21.37 19.15 -4.21
N ARG A 137 -20.61 19.83 -3.34
CA ARG A 137 -21.15 20.66 -2.24
C ARG A 137 -21.46 22.11 -2.65
N GLU A 138 -20.57 22.73 -3.43
CA GLU A 138 -20.56 24.18 -3.68
C GLU A 138 -20.95 24.57 -5.13
N GLY A 139 -21.11 23.60 -6.03
CA GLY A 139 -21.49 23.85 -7.42
C GLY A 139 -22.87 24.50 -7.55
N ALA A 140 -23.10 25.23 -8.65
CA ALA A 140 -24.37 25.94 -8.87
C ALA A 140 -25.57 24.97 -8.91
N GLU A 141 -26.74 25.42 -8.45
CA GLU A 141 -27.96 24.60 -8.40
C GLU A 141 -28.42 24.14 -9.79
N CYS A 142 -28.10 24.89 -10.85
CA CYS A 142 -28.39 24.48 -12.22
C CYS A 142 -27.70 23.17 -12.62
N HIS A 143 -26.64 22.75 -11.92
CA HIS A 143 -25.89 21.52 -12.15
C HIS A 143 -26.25 20.40 -11.17
N LEU A 144 -27.44 20.44 -10.55
CA LEU A 144 -27.87 19.47 -9.54
C LEU A 144 -27.71 18.01 -10.01
N ALA A 145 -28.04 17.69 -11.27
CA ALA A 145 -27.89 16.33 -11.80
C ALA A 145 -26.43 15.83 -11.78
N ILE A 146 -25.47 16.71 -12.11
CA ILE A 146 -24.04 16.40 -12.08
C ILE A 146 -23.57 16.28 -10.63
N ARG A 147 -24.00 17.19 -9.75
CA ARG A 147 -23.68 17.15 -8.31
C ARG A 147 -24.14 15.84 -7.68
N THR A 148 -25.39 15.44 -7.91
CA THR A 148 -25.94 14.16 -7.42
C THR A 148 -25.18 12.97 -7.99
N ALA A 149 -24.77 13.01 -9.26
CA ALA A 149 -23.96 11.95 -9.86
C ALA A 149 -22.58 11.83 -9.20
N ILE A 150 -21.94 12.97 -8.88
CA ILE A 150 -20.66 13.01 -8.15
C ILE A 150 -20.83 12.54 -6.71
N ASP A 151 -21.86 12.98 -5.98
CA ASP A 151 -22.12 12.54 -4.60
C ASP A 151 -22.37 11.02 -4.54
N SER A 152 -23.12 10.50 -5.52
CA SER A 152 -23.37 9.06 -5.65
C SER A 152 -22.06 8.31 -5.93
N PHE A 153 -21.18 8.86 -6.78
CA PHE A 153 -19.86 8.31 -7.01
C PHE A 153 -19.01 8.32 -5.71
N LEU A 154 -18.95 9.43 -4.98
CA LEU A 154 -18.15 9.53 -3.75
C LEU A 154 -18.67 8.67 -2.59
N SER A 155 -19.96 8.32 -2.60
CA SER A 155 -20.63 7.58 -1.52
C SER A 155 -20.83 6.09 -1.81
N ALA A 156 -20.61 5.65 -3.05
CA ALA A 156 -20.80 4.25 -3.41
C ALA A 156 -19.63 3.38 -2.90
N ASP A 157 -19.95 2.22 -2.31
CA ASP A 157 -19.01 1.12 -2.16
C ASP A 157 -18.80 0.48 -3.55
N GLN A 158 -17.83 1.02 -4.30
CA GLN A 158 -17.68 0.77 -5.74
C GLN A 158 -16.95 -0.55 -6.07
N GLU A 159 -17.59 -1.68 -5.80
CA GLU A 159 -16.99 -2.99 -6.11
C GLU A 159 -17.47 -3.62 -7.43
N GLU A 160 -18.59 -3.18 -8.03
CA GLU A 160 -19.22 -3.98 -9.09
C GLU A 160 -19.22 -3.38 -10.51
N SER A 161 -18.87 -2.11 -10.74
CA SER A 161 -18.76 -1.59 -12.12
C SER A 161 -17.64 -0.56 -12.33
N ARG A 162 -16.74 -0.85 -13.28
CA ARG A 162 -15.70 0.06 -13.78
C ARG A 162 -15.92 0.30 -15.28
N PRO A 163 -16.00 1.55 -15.75
CA PRO A 163 -16.13 2.78 -14.96
C PRO A 163 -17.47 2.85 -14.21
N TYR A 164 -17.50 3.59 -13.09
CA TYR A 164 -18.76 3.89 -12.40
C TYR A 164 -19.60 4.82 -13.26
N ARG A 165 -20.90 4.54 -13.38
CA ARG A 165 -21.82 5.32 -14.22
C ARG A 165 -23.00 5.81 -13.42
N SER A 166 -23.30 7.09 -13.55
CA SER A 166 -24.52 7.69 -13.02
C SER A 166 -25.07 8.70 -14.03
N GLY A 167 -26.22 8.37 -14.62
CA GLY A 167 -26.84 9.16 -15.67
C GLY A 167 -25.92 9.33 -16.89
N HIS A 168 -25.63 10.58 -17.25
CA HIS A 168 -24.72 10.94 -18.34
C HIS A 168 -23.25 11.08 -17.91
N CYS A 169 -22.93 10.76 -16.65
CA CYS A 169 -21.58 10.86 -16.11
C CYS A 169 -20.93 9.47 -15.99
N SER A 170 -19.70 9.36 -16.46
CA SER A 170 -18.85 8.17 -16.30
C SER A 170 -17.57 8.53 -15.56
N PHE A 171 -17.20 7.76 -14.55
CA PHE A 171 -16.08 8.06 -13.67
C PHE A 171 -15.01 6.97 -13.74
N PHE A 172 -13.80 7.38 -14.14
CA PHE A 172 -12.59 6.58 -14.13
C PHE A 172 -11.70 7.08 -13.00
N ASP A 173 -11.68 6.36 -11.88
CA ASP A 173 -10.83 6.71 -10.73
C ASP A 173 -9.55 5.88 -10.71
N PHE A 174 -8.40 6.54 -10.61
CA PHE A 174 -7.11 5.90 -10.39
C PHE A 174 -7.08 4.99 -9.15
N GLU A 175 -7.88 5.25 -8.11
CA GLU A 175 -7.95 4.38 -6.94
C GLU A 175 -8.49 2.97 -7.27
N HIS A 176 -9.32 2.86 -8.31
CA HIS A 176 -9.78 1.56 -8.81
C HIS A 176 -8.71 0.81 -9.61
N TYR A 177 -7.60 1.43 -9.99
CA TYR A 177 -6.50 0.80 -10.73
C TYR A 177 -5.26 0.75 -9.83
N PRO A 178 -5.26 -0.10 -8.79
CA PRO A 178 -4.17 -0.15 -7.84
C PRO A 178 -2.88 -0.58 -8.54
N LYS A 179 -1.80 0.16 -8.27
CA LYS A 179 -0.46 -0.16 -8.79
C LYS A 179 0.14 -1.39 -8.15
N PHE A 180 -0.40 -1.82 -7.01
CA PHE A 180 0.01 -3.01 -6.30
C PHE A 180 -1.09 -4.06 -6.27
N GLN A 181 -0.72 -5.32 -6.42
CA GLN A 181 -1.61 -6.46 -6.35
C GLN A 181 -0.88 -7.63 -5.68
N PHE A 182 -1.56 -8.36 -4.80
CA PHE A 182 -1.02 -9.62 -4.27
C PHE A 182 -0.86 -10.65 -5.39
N ASN A 183 0.30 -11.30 -5.40
CA ASN A 183 0.70 -12.27 -6.40
C ASN A 183 1.47 -13.41 -5.73
N GLU A 184 1.14 -14.66 -6.07
CA GLU A 184 1.79 -15.87 -5.55
C GLU A 184 3.30 -15.89 -5.83
N LYS A 185 3.75 -15.25 -6.91
CA LYS A 185 5.17 -15.13 -7.28
C LYS A 185 5.88 -13.96 -6.59
N LYS A 186 5.27 -13.30 -5.61
CA LYS A 186 5.80 -12.10 -4.91
C LYS A 186 6.10 -10.90 -5.83
N GLN A 187 5.55 -10.91 -7.05
CA GLN A 187 5.64 -9.78 -7.99
C GLN A 187 4.47 -8.82 -7.75
N TYR A 188 4.64 -7.94 -6.77
CA TYR A 188 3.53 -7.13 -6.26
C TYR A 188 3.13 -5.94 -7.15
N SER A 189 3.93 -5.56 -8.15
CA SER A 189 3.58 -4.48 -9.08
C SER A 189 4.17 -4.68 -10.46
N SER A 190 3.33 -5.00 -11.44
CA SER A 190 3.73 -5.02 -12.85
C SER A 190 4.09 -3.62 -13.36
N PHE A 191 3.35 -2.59 -12.95
CA PHE A 191 3.61 -1.21 -13.34
C PHE A 191 4.99 -0.73 -12.92
N ILE A 192 5.36 -0.92 -11.64
CA ILE A 192 6.68 -0.48 -11.14
C ILE A 192 7.79 -1.34 -11.75
N LYS A 193 7.56 -2.65 -11.91
CA LYS A 193 8.55 -3.53 -12.55
C LYS A 193 8.85 -3.10 -13.98
N THR A 194 7.82 -2.87 -14.79
CA THR A 194 7.99 -2.38 -16.16
C THR A 194 8.67 -1.00 -16.21
N LEU A 195 8.39 -0.12 -15.24
CA LEU A 195 9.07 1.18 -15.15
C LEU A 195 10.57 1.02 -14.85
N LEU A 196 10.92 0.16 -13.90
CA LEU A 196 12.31 -0.16 -13.56
C LEU A 196 13.02 -0.82 -14.74
N ASP A 197 12.37 -1.78 -15.40
CA ASP A 197 12.89 -2.40 -16.62
C ASP A 197 13.13 -1.36 -17.71
N ASN A 198 12.20 -0.43 -17.96
CA ASN A 198 12.38 0.65 -18.92
C ASN A 198 13.56 1.57 -18.58
N LEU A 199 13.87 1.73 -17.28
CA LEU A 199 15.00 2.51 -16.82
C LEU A 199 16.33 1.73 -16.94
N THR A 200 16.36 0.44 -16.64
CA THR A 200 17.61 -0.34 -16.44
C THR A 200 17.85 -1.47 -17.45
N ARG A 201 16.96 -1.71 -18.42
CA ARG A 201 17.09 -2.80 -19.40
C ARG A 201 18.43 -2.72 -20.11
N ASN A 202 19.17 -3.84 -20.07
CA ASN A 202 20.50 -3.95 -20.66
C ASN A 202 20.44 -4.16 -22.18
N ASP A 203 20.02 -3.13 -22.91
CA ASP A 203 19.83 -3.11 -24.36
C ASP A 203 20.42 -1.82 -24.92
N ASP A 204 21.01 -1.88 -26.12
CA ASP A 204 21.59 -0.72 -26.80
C ASP A 204 20.52 0.29 -27.24
N SER A 205 19.24 -0.12 -27.31
CA SER A 205 18.11 0.80 -27.52
C SER A 205 17.75 1.63 -26.27
N ASN A 206 18.23 1.24 -25.09
CA ASN A 206 17.98 1.96 -23.84
C ASN A 206 18.98 3.11 -23.69
N LEU A 207 18.49 4.35 -23.81
CA LEU A 207 19.33 5.54 -23.73
C LEU A 207 19.95 5.74 -22.33
N PHE A 208 19.25 5.38 -21.25
CA PHE A 208 19.82 5.41 -19.90
C PHE A 208 21.00 4.44 -19.77
N GLN A 209 20.86 3.22 -20.31
CA GLN A 209 21.92 2.22 -20.25
C GLN A 209 23.14 2.64 -21.09
N PHE A 210 22.91 3.25 -22.25
CA PHE A 210 23.98 3.79 -23.09
C PHE A 210 24.78 4.87 -22.35
N ILE A 211 24.08 5.84 -21.72
CA ILE A 211 24.70 6.91 -20.94
C ILE A 211 25.43 6.34 -19.71
N PHE A 212 24.82 5.37 -19.02
CA PHE A 212 25.42 4.69 -17.87
C PHE A 212 26.73 4.01 -18.23
N ARG A 213 26.78 3.21 -19.30
CA ARG A 213 28.01 2.50 -19.71
C ARG A 213 29.16 3.47 -19.99
N HIS A 214 28.86 4.61 -20.60
CA HIS A 214 29.86 5.65 -20.81
C HIS A 214 30.36 6.21 -19.47
N ASP A 215 29.46 6.65 -18.59
CA ASP A 215 29.84 7.25 -17.31
C ASP A 215 30.51 6.25 -16.35
N GLU A 216 30.17 4.97 -16.42
CA GLU A 216 30.84 3.89 -15.68
C GLU A 216 32.32 3.77 -16.06
N THR A 217 32.65 3.94 -17.34
CA THR A 217 34.06 3.90 -17.79
C THR A 217 34.84 5.16 -17.44
N VAL A 218 34.20 6.33 -17.47
CA VAL A 218 34.86 7.62 -17.27
C VAL A 218 34.95 7.99 -15.79
N ASN A 219 33.93 7.69 -15.00
CA ASN A 219 33.79 8.10 -13.60
C ASN A 219 33.23 6.96 -12.71
N PRO A 220 33.94 5.81 -12.59
CA PRO A 220 33.47 4.66 -11.81
C PRO A 220 33.28 4.95 -10.32
N GLU A 221 34.00 5.94 -9.78
CA GLU A 221 33.96 6.32 -8.36
C GLU A 221 32.69 7.12 -7.99
N LEU A 222 31.84 7.48 -8.95
CA LEU A 222 30.59 8.20 -8.67
C LEU A 222 29.55 7.28 -8.05
N LYS A 223 28.94 7.73 -6.95
CA LYS A 223 27.88 6.96 -6.27
C LYS A 223 26.66 6.73 -7.16
N GLU A 224 26.31 7.68 -8.03
CA GLU A 224 25.22 7.49 -8.99
C GLU A 224 25.45 6.30 -9.94
N VAL A 225 26.71 5.99 -10.29
CA VAL A 225 27.07 4.82 -11.10
C VAL A 225 26.84 3.53 -10.29
N ALA A 226 27.34 3.48 -9.05
CA ALA A 226 27.10 2.35 -8.15
C ALA A 226 25.60 2.11 -7.89
N ASN A 227 24.85 3.19 -7.64
CA ASN A 227 23.42 3.14 -7.36
C ASN A 227 22.62 2.66 -8.56
N TYR A 228 22.93 3.16 -9.77
CA TYR A 228 22.29 2.70 -10.99
C TYR A 228 22.60 1.22 -11.26
N LYS A 229 23.86 0.80 -11.05
CA LYS A 229 24.28 -0.60 -11.22
C LYS A 229 23.58 -1.54 -10.24
N LEU A 230 23.37 -1.12 -8.99
CA LEU A 230 22.56 -1.86 -8.02
C LEU A 230 21.10 -1.97 -8.48
N LEU A 231 20.51 -0.89 -9.01
CA LEU A 231 19.13 -0.89 -9.49
C LEU A 231 18.91 -1.81 -10.70
N CYS A 232 19.96 -2.10 -11.48
CA CYS A 232 19.91 -3.05 -12.58
C CYS A 232 19.73 -4.51 -12.13
N LEU A 233 19.97 -4.83 -10.85
CA LEU A 233 19.82 -6.18 -10.31
C LEU A 233 18.34 -6.52 -10.10
N PRO A 234 17.81 -7.62 -10.67
CA PRO A 234 16.39 -7.97 -10.55
C PRO A 234 15.90 -8.15 -9.11
N GLY A 235 16.69 -8.78 -8.24
CA GLY A 235 16.37 -8.98 -6.83
C GLY A 235 16.28 -7.67 -6.06
N VAL A 236 17.18 -6.72 -6.35
CA VAL A 236 17.12 -5.35 -5.78
C VAL A 236 15.80 -4.67 -6.14
N GLN A 237 15.36 -4.78 -7.39
CA GLN A 237 14.08 -4.22 -7.82
C GLN A 237 12.89 -4.85 -7.10
N ASP A 238 12.89 -6.18 -6.95
CA ASP A 238 11.80 -6.92 -6.31
C ASP A 238 11.71 -6.59 -4.81
N VAL A 239 12.87 -6.43 -4.14
CA VAL A 239 12.97 -5.95 -2.77
C VAL A 239 12.40 -4.52 -2.62
N LEU A 240 12.72 -3.61 -3.55
CA LEU A 240 12.17 -2.24 -3.55
C LEU A 240 10.65 -2.22 -3.77
N ILE A 241 10.14 -3.02 -4.72
CA ILE A 241 8.69 -3.14 -4.98
C ILE A 241 7.98 -3.67 -3.73
N THR A 242 8.56 -4.68 -3.09
CA THR A 242 8.03 -5.29 -1.87
C THR A 242 7.96 -4.27 -0.72
N GLN A 243 8.98 -3.43 -0.55
CA GLN A 243 8.95 -2.38 0.48
C GLN A 243 7.94 -1.28 0.21
N LEU A 244 7.81 -0.83 -1.04
CA LEU A 244 6.78 0.14 -1.40
C LEU A 244 5.37 -0.43 -1.18
N PHE A 245 5.18 -1.73 -1.42
CA PHE A 245 3.91 -2.38 -1.15
C PHE A 245 3.60 -2.46 0.35
N LYS A 246 4.58 -2.78 1.20
CA LYS A 246 4.41 -2.75 2.67
C LYS A 246 4.08 -1.35 3.18
N ALA A 247 4.77 -0.33 2.67
CA ALA A 247 4.45 1.06 2.99
C ALA A 247 3.00 1.41 2.61
N ARG A 248 2.50 0.90 1.48
CA ARG A 248 1.10 1.03 1.08
C ARG A 248 0.15 0.33 2.06
N LEU A 249 0.45 -0.89 2.50
CA LEU A 249 -0.43 -1.69 3.36
C LEU A 249 -0.45 -1.24 4.84
N ILE A 250 0.67 -0.73 5.35
CA ILE A 250 0.85 -0.38 6.76
C ILE A 250 0.57 1.11 7.01
N LYS A 251 0.94 1.99 6.07
CA LYS A 251 0.86 3.44 6.27
C LYS A 251 -0.20 4.10 5.38
N ASP A 252 -1.00 3.31 4.67
CA ASP A 252 -1.95 3.75 3.63
C ASP A 252 -1.29 4.66 2.57
N GLN A 253 0.02 4.53 2.37
CA GLN A 253 0.78 5.44 1.53
C GLN A 253 0.45 5.21 0.05
N PHE A 254 -0.24 6.15 -0.57
CA PHE A 254 -0.48 6.14 -2.01
C PHE A 254 0.83 6.43 -2.77
N VAL A 255 1.05 5.69 -3.86
CA VAL A 255 2.20 5.86 -4.74
C VAL A 255 1.72 6.42 -6.06
N THR A 256 1.78 7.75 -6.21
CA THR A 256 1.54 8.42 -7.50
C THR A 256 2.73 8.20 -8.44
N THR A 257 2.55 8.37 -9.74
CA THR A 257 3.64 8.19 -10.72
C THR A 257 4.76 9.21 -10.47
N ARG A 258 4.39 10.45 -10.15
CA ARG A 258 5.34 11.50 -9.80
C ARG A 258 6.13 11.20 -8.52
N THR A 259 5.46 10.74 -7.46
CA THR A 259 6.15 10.40 -6.20
C THR A 259 7.08 9.19 -6.37
N LEU A 260 6.71 8.25 -7.24
CA LEU A 260 7.55 7.10 -7.58
C LEU A 260 8.81 7.52 -8.35
N LEU A 261 8.69 8.36 -9.39
CA LEU A 261 9.84 8.85 -10.13
C LEU A 261 10.78 9.66 -9.23
N ASP A 262 10.22 10.53 -8.38
CA ASP A 262 11.01 11.30 -7.42
C ASP A 262 11.70 10.41 -6.38
N PHE A 263 11.06 9.32 -5.96
CA PHE A 263 11.68 8.30 -5.11
C PHE A 263 12.86 7.63 -5.80
N LEU A 264 12.72 7.20 -7.07
CA LEU A 264 13.84 6.63 -7.84
C LEU A 264 14.97 7.65 -8.04
N HIS A 265 14.62 8.91 -8.31
CA HIS A 265 15.60 10.00 -8.38
C HIS A 265 16.39 10.12 -7.09
N HIS A 266 15.72 10.16 -5.93
CA HIS A 266 16.36 10.22 -4.62
C HIS A 266 17.26 9.00 -4.35
N LEU A 267 16.81 7.80 -4.67
CA LEU A 267 17.60 6.57 -4.50
C LEU A 267 18.92 6.63 -5.27
N LEU A 268 18.86 7.11 -6.52
CA LEU A 268 20.02 7.14 -7.41
C LEU A 268 20.94 8.32 -7.17
N MET A 269 20.37 9.51 -6.93
CA MET A 269 21.09 10.78 -6.84
C MET A 269 21.34 11.28 -5.42
N GLY A 270 20.88 10.54 -4.40
CA GLY A 270 21.10 10.87 -3.00
C GLY A 270 22.59 10.87 -2.61
N PRO A 271 22.92 11.42 -1.43
CA PRO A 271 24.31 11.61 -1.00
C PRO A 271 25.03 10.29 -0.66
N GLY A 272 24.28 9.23 -0.36
CA GLY A 272 24.76 7.89 -0.01
C GLY A 272 24.65 6.89 -1.16
N TYR A 273 24.88 5.62 -0.83
CA TYR A 273 24.54 4.52 -1.72
C TYR A 273 23.04 4.24 -1.69
N LEU A 274 22.52 3.52 -2.69
CA LEU A 274 21.09 3.24 -2.85
C LEU A 274 20.46 2.66 -1.57
N PHE A 275 21.14 1.71 -0.93
CA PHE A 275 20.68 1.07 0.30
C PHE A 275 20.63 2.02 1.50
N ASP A 276 21.43 3.10 1.53
CA ASP A 276 21.34 4.14 2.55
C ASP A 276 20.31 5.20 2.19
N ASN A 277 20.28 5.64 0.94
CA ASN A 277 19.33 6.63 0.43
C ASN A 277 17.89 6.16 0.62
N LEU A 278 17.64 4.85 0.63
CA LEU A 278 16.32 4.25 0.89
C LEU A 278 15.77 4.56 2.28
N PHE A 279 16.64 4.70 3.28
CA PHE A 279 16.24 4.92 4.69
C PHE A 279 16.68 6.28 5.22
N THR A 280 17.52 7.00 4.48
CA THR A 280 18.02 8.33 4.84
C THR A 280 17.51 9.39 3.84
N GLY A 281 16.80 10.40 4.35
CA GLY A 281 16.30 11.50 3.52
C GLY A 281 14.94 12.01 3.99
N ALA A 282 14.92 13.24 4.52
CA ALA A 282 13.70 13.85 5.07
C ALA A 282 12.89 14.67 4.05
N GLU A 283 13.30 14.72 2.78
CA GLU A 283 12.63 15.54 1.77
C GLU A 283 11.59 14.76 0.95
N ASN A 284 11.81 13.47 0.70
CA ASN A 284 10.90 12.63 -0.08
C ASN A 284 9.84 11.95 0.83
N ASP A 285 8.57 12.07 0.46
CA ASP A 285 7.44 11.57 1.25
C ASP A 285 7.41 10.03 1.36
N LEU A 286 7.81 9.31 0.30
CA LEU A 286 7.88 7.84 0.33
C LEU A 286 9.03 7.37 1.22
N ILE A 287 10.20 8.02 1.15
CA ILE A 287 11.37 7.68 1.97
C ILE A 287 11.07 7.83 3.46
N LYS A 288 10.36 8.88 3.88
CA LYS A 288 9.92 9.03 5.28
C LYS A 288 9.15 7.80 5.77
N LYS A 289 8.23 7.28 4.95
CA LYS A 289 7.43 6.10 5.31
C LYS A 289 8.26 4.82 5.29
N VAL A 290 9.18 4.68 4.33
CA VAL A 290 10.05 3.51 4.19
C VAL A 290 11.12 3.47 5.29
N SER A 291 11.57 4.62 5.81
CA SER A 291 12.59 4.73 6.86
C SER A 291 12.22 4.06 8.19
N ASP A 292 10.93 3.83 8.44
CA ASP A 292 10.44 3.08 9.61
C ASP A 292 10.79 1.58 9.51
N PHE A 293 10.98 1.06 8.30
CA PHE A 293 11.30 -0.35 8.01
C PHE A 293 12.81 -0.58 7.82
N ASP A 294 13.66 0.29 8.37
CA ASP A 294 15.11 0.19 8.26
C ASP A 294 15.63 -1.12 8.91
N PRO A 295 16.23 -2.04 8.13
CA PRO A 295 16.72 -3.31 8.63
C PRO A 295 17.85 -3.14 9.66
N ALA A 296 18.56 -2.01 9.65
CA ALA A 296 19.58 -1.72 10.65
C ALA A 296 19.00 -1.46 12.06
N ARG A 297 17.67 -1.29 12.20
CA ARG A 297 16.98 -1.14 13.48
C ARG A 297 16.52 -2.47 14.08
N LEU A 298 16.78 -3.60 13.41
CA LEU A 298 16.45 -4.93 13.91
C LEU A 298 17.42 -5.33 15.02
N HIS A 299 16.95 -5.32 16.26
CA HIS A 299 17.72 -5.75 17.44
C HIS A 299 17.65 -7.26 17.66
N THR A 300 18.27 -8.01 16.74
CA THR A 300 18.51 -9.45 16.91
C THR A 300 19.93 -9.67 17.43
N TYR A 301 20.15 -10.76 18.17
CA TYR A 301 21.46 -11.07 18.73
C TYR A 301 22.55 -11.10 17.65
N GLU A 302 22.25 -11.68 16.48
CA GLU A 302 23.18 -11.85 15.37
C GLU A 302 23.50 -10.52 14.66
N ILE A 303 22.50 -9.66 14.45
CA ILE A 303 22.72 -8.33 13.86
C ILE A 303 23.51 -7.44 14.83
N ASP A 304 23.12 -7.41 16.11
CA ASP A 304 23.81 -6.62 17.13
C ASP A 304 25.26 -7.11 17.31
N GLN A 305 25.47 -8.44 17.29
CA GLN A 305 26.81 -9.02 17.33
C GLN A 305 27.63 -8.65 16.09
N PHE A 306 27.05 -8.68 14.89
CA PHE A 306 27.74 -8.27 13.67
C PHE A 306 28.17 -6.80 13.76
N ILE A 307 27.27 -5.90 14.16
CA ILE A 307 27.56 -4.47 14.30
C ILE A 307 28.73 -4.25 15.25
N LEU A 308 28.67 -4.86 16.45
CA LEU A 308 29.76 -4.75 17.44
C LEU A 308 31.08 -5.29 16.91
N ARG A 309 31.09 -6.46 16.26
CA ARG A 309 32.32 -7.07 15.74
C ARG A 309 32.94 -6.23 14.62
N TYR A 310 32.09 -5.64 13.76
CA TYR A 310 32.52 -4.77 12.67
C TYR A 310 33.13 -3.47 13.21
N GLU A 311 32.44 -2.79 14.14
CA GLU A 311 32.91 -1.54 14.73
C GLU A 311 34.17 -1.71 15.58
N LEU A 312 34.35 -2.87 16.22
CA LEU A 312 35.58 -3.21 16.95
C LEU A 312 36.75 -3.62 16.03
N GLY A 313 36.54 -3.66 14.70
CA GLY A 313 37.59 -4.02 13.74
C GLY A 313 38.08 -5.47 13.87
N LEU A 314 37.23 -6.38 14.36
CA LEU A 314 37.61 -7.79 14.52
C LEU A 314 37.78 -8.47 13.16
N VAL A 315 38.80 -9.31 13.03
CA VAL A 315 39.09 -10.03 11.78
C VAL A 315 37.91 -10.93 11.39
N ASP A 316 37.48 -10.83 10.13
CA ASP A 316 36.46 -11.68 9.53
C ASP A 316 36.82 -11.90 8.05
N PRO A 317 37.55 -12.98 7.72
CA PRO A 317 38.03 -13.23 6.36
C PRO A 317 36.90 -13.45 5.36
N GLU A 318 35.79 -14.04 5.79
CA GLU A 318 34.64 -14.27 4.91
C GLU A 318 33.95 -12.94 4.57
N LEU A 319 33.90 -11.99 5.51
CA LEU A 319 33.46 -10.64 5.20
C LEU A 319 34.44 -9.94 4.24
N ASP A 320 35.75 -10.11 4.41
CA ASP A 320 36.75 -9.49 3.52
C ASP A 320 36.60 -9.98 2.06
N ASP A 321 36.40 -11.28 1.86
CA ASP A 321 36.12 -11.87 0.54
C ASP A 321 34.82 -11.29 -0.06
N PHE A 322 33.79 -11.09 0.76
CA PHE A 322 32.54 -10.48 0.32
C PHE A 322 32.73 -9.00 -0.10
N LEU A 323 33.47 -8.22 0.70
CA LEU A 323 33.77 -6.83 0.40
C LEU A 323 34.59 -6.69 -0.88
N ALA A 324 35.51 -7.62 -1.15
CA ALA A 324 36.25 -7.68 -2.42
C ALA A 324 35.31 -7.95 -3.61
N ALA A 325 34.29 -8.79 -3.43
CA ALA A 325 33.28 -9.07 -4.44
C ALA A 325 32.31 -7.89 -4.71
N LEU A 326 32.25 -6.89 -3.84
CA LEU A 326 31.48 -5.65 -4.05
C LEU A 326 32.21 -4.63 -4.94
N ALA A 327 33.54 -4.74 -5.09
CA ALA A 327 34.32 -3.79 -5.87
C ALA A 327 33.87 -3.65 -7.34
N PRO A 328 33.46 -4.71 -8.06
CA PRO A 328 32.87 -4.60 -9.40
C PRO A 328 31.54 -3.82 -9.44
N LEU A 329 30.83 -3.68 -8.32
CA LEU A 329 29.63 -2.87 -8.20
C LEU A 329 29.93 -1.40 -7.84
N HIS A 330 31.22 -1.02 -7.79
CA HIS A 330 31.70 0.31 -7.37
C HIS A 330 31.33 0.68 -5.93
N ILE A 331 31.18 -0.34 -5.08
CA ILE A 331 30.91 -0.21 -3.64
C ILE A 331 32.19 -0.57 -2.90
N ARG A 332 32.65 0.33 -2.01
CA ARG A 332 33.87 0.13 -1.23
C ARG A 332 33.62 0.46 0.24
N PHE A 333 34.05 -0.44 1.10
CA PHE A 333 34.09 -0.25 2.55
C PHE A 333 35.55 -0.38 3.01
N ASP A 334 36.02 0.58 3.80
CA ASP A 334 37.35 0.53 4.37
C ASP A 334 37.30 0.02 5.81
N ARG A 335 37.79 -1.21 6.03
CA ARG A 335 37.86 -1.81 7.37
C ARG A 335 39.01 -1.27 8.22
N GLN A 336 39.96 -0.55 7.63
CA GLN A 336 41.08 0.07 8.36
C GLN A 336 40.67 1.40 9.00
N CYS A 337 39.71 2.09 8.39
CA CYS A 337 39.12 3.34 8.88
C CYS A 337 37.59 3.21 9.00
N VAL A 338 37.13 2.42 9.98
CA VAL A 338 35.69 2.20 10.20
C VAL A 338 35.00 3.51 10.56
N ASN A 339 34.05 3.95 9.74
CA ASN A 339 33.24 5.13 10.04
C ASN A 339 32.01 4.73 10.87
N PRO A 340 31.55 5.60 11.79
CA PRO A 340 30.28 5.40 12.47
C PRO A 340 29.14 5.24 11.45
N GLY A 341 28.45 4.10 11.49
CA GLY A 341 27.33 3.79 10.59
C GLY A 341 27.66 2.82 9.44
N ASP A 342 28.93 2.50 9.17
CA ASP A 342 29.30 1.55 8.11
C ASP A 342 28.67 0.16 8.31
N ALA A 343 28.60 -0.30 9.57
CA ALA A 343 27.93 -1.55 9.90
C ALA A 343 26.42 -1.52 9.56
N ALA A 344 25.74 -0.40 9.87
CA ALA A 344 24.33 -0.22 9.53
C ALA A 344 24.12 -0.18 8.00
N SER A 345 25.00 0.50 7.28
CA SER A 345 25.04 0.53 5.82
C SER A 345 25.24 -0.88 5.22
N LEU A 346 26.11 -1.70 5.82
CA LEU A 346 26.28 -3.10 5.41
C LEU A 346 25.04 -3.95 5.68
N ILE A 347 24.37 -3.79 6.82
CA ILE A 347 23.11 -4.50 7.10
C ILE A 347 22.03 -4.13 6.07
N ARG A 348 21.91 -2.84 5.72
CA ARG A 348 20.99 -2.38 4.66
C ARG A 348 21.35 -2.98 3.30
N LEU A 349 22.63 -3.07 2.98
CA LEU A 349 23.11 -3.71 1.76
C LEU A 349 22.80 -5.22 1.75
N PHE A 350 23.02 -5.92 2.86
CA PHE A 350 22.71 -7.35 2.96
C PHE A 350 21.22 -7.60 2.75
N TRP A 351 20.37 -6.77 3.34
CA TRP A 351 18.93 -6.80 3.16
C TRP A 351 18.53 -6.53 1.70
N LEU A 352 19.17 -5.54 1.04
CA LEU A 352 18.89 -5.20 -0.35
C LEU A 352 19.29 -6.32 -1.33
N LEU A 353 20.38 -7.05 -1.04
CA LEU A 353 20.92 -8.13 -1.85
C LEU A 353 20.40 -9.52 -1.44
N GLN A 354 19.38 -9.62 -0.59
CA GLN A 354 18.94 -10.89 0.01
C GLN A 354 18.56 -11.97 -1.02
N ASP A 355 18.09 -11.56 -2.20
CA ASP A 355 17.68 -12.44 -3.30
C ASP A 355 18.75 -12.58 -4.40
N GLU A 356 19.92 -11.96 -4.23
CA GLU A 356 21.03 -11.98 -5.19
C GLU A 356 22.17 -12.87 -4.71
N SER A 357 22.85 -13.54 -5.64
CA SER A 357 24.10 -14.26 -5.36
C SER A 357 25.29 -13.36 -5.64
N LEU A 358 26.16 -13.15 -4.65
CA LEU A 358 27.34 -12.29 -4.79
C LEU A 358 28.52 -12.84 -3.99
N GLY A 359 29.66 -13.03 -4.67
CA GLY A 359 30.89 -13.50 -4.04
C GLY A 359 30.71 -14.83 -3.31
N ASN A 360 31.02 -14.84 -2.01
CA ASN A 360 30.83 -15.99 -1.12
C ASN A 360 29.46 -16.04 -0.43
N ASN A 361 28.52 -15.16 -0.80
CA ASN A 361 27.18 -15.05 -0.21
C ASN A 361 27.16 -14.79 1.30
N TYR A 362 28.15 -14.07 1.84
CA TYR A 362 28.19 -13.70 3.26
C TYR A 362 26.88 -13.04 3.73
N HIS A 363 26.29 -12.17 2.90
CA HIS A 363 25.04 -11.47 3.20
C HIS A 363 23.86 -12.40 3.43
N GLN A 364 23.83 -13.59 2.80
CA GLN A 364 22.71 -14.52 2.92
C GLN A 364 22.58 -15.16 4.31
N LYS A 365 23.63 -15.09 5.14
CA LYS A 365 23.57 -15.49 6.55
C LYS A 365 22.52 -14.68 7.32
N PHE A 366 22.24 -13.46 6.86
CA PHE A 366 21.30 -12.56 7.51
C PHE A 366 19.88 -12.64 6.94
N SER A 367 19.67 -13.31 5.80
CA SER A 367 18.38 -13.37 5.10
C SER A 367 17.23 -13.91 5.97
N VAL A 368 17.52 -14.80 6.94
CA VAL A 368 16.52 -15.33 7.87
C VAL A 368 15.97 -14.25 8.81
N PHE A 369 16.81 -13.30 9.23
CA PHE A 369 16.42 -12.20 10.11
C PHE A 369 15.72 -11.08 9.36
N PHE A 370 16.00 -10.98 8.06
CA PHE A 370 15.21 -10.16 7.19
C PHE A 370 13.85 -10.81 7.05
N ASN A 371 13.75 -11.98 6.38
CA ASN A 371 12.55 -12.65 5.89
C ASN A 371 11.29 -11.77 6.03
N GLU A 372 10.08 -12.24 6.23
CA GLU A 372 9.07 -11.58 7.06
C GLU A 372 7.82 -12.43 6.97
N SER A 373 7.93 -13.54 7.70
CA SER A 373 6.94 -14.61 7.78
C SER A 373 5.53 -14.10 8.07
N LEU A 374 5.39 -12.99 8.78
CA LEU A 374 4.10 -12.36 9.04
C LEU A 374 3.45 -11.81 7.76
N PHE A 375 4.22 -11.13 6.92
CA PHE A 375 3.73 -10.60 5.65
C PHE A 375 3.43 -11.72 4.65
N GLU A 376 4.27 -12.75 4.60
CA GLU A 376 4.01 -13.95 3.78
C GLU A 376 2.72 -14.65 4.21
N HIS A 377 2.57 -14.91 5.51
CA HIS A 377 1.36 -15.51 6.08
C HIS A 377 0.12 -14.64 5.81
N TYR A 378 0.22 -13.33 5.95
CA TYR A 378 -0.86 -12.40 5.59
C TYR A 378 -1.24 -12.51 4.11
N SER A 379 -0.25 -12.57 3.20
CA SER A 379 -0.48 -12.75 1.76
C SER A 379 -1.15 -14.10 1.46
N GLU A 380 -0.76 -15.17 2.14
CA GLU A 380 -1.39 -16.49 2.01
C GLU A 380 -2.87 -16.46 2.42
N ILE A 381 -3.18 -15.88 3.59
CA ILE A 381 -4.56 -15.73 4.06
C ILE A 381 -5.38 -14.86 3.11
N TRP A 382 -4.80 -13.79 2.56
CA TRP A 382 -5.45 -12.95 1.56
C TRP A 382 -5.81 -13.74 0.29
N HIS A 383 -4.89 -14.57 -0.22
CA HIS A 383 -5.14 -15.43 -1.38
C HIS A 383 -6.23 -16.47 -1.11
N LEU A 384 -6.26 -17.03 0.10
CA LEU A 384 -7.32 -17.96 0.50
C LEU A 384 -8.69 -17.30 0.50
N HIS A 385 -8.82 -16.04 0.95
CA HIS A 385 -10.07 -15.29 0.88
C HIS A 385 -10.49 -14.98 -0.55
N LYS A 386 -9.54 -14.56 -1.41
CA LYS A 386 -9.81 -14.24 -2.82
C LYS A 386 -10.30 -15.44 -3.63
N ASN A 387 -9.71 -16.60 -3.40
CA ASN A 387 -9.91 -17.80 -4.21
C ASN A 387 -10.72 -18.88 -3.47
N TYR A 388 -11.49 -18.51 -2.44
CA TYR A 388 -12.23 -19.48 -1.64
C TYR A 388 -13.38 -20.09 -2.44
N ILE A 389 -13.28 -21.39 -2.73
CA ILE A 389 -14.30 -22.16 -3.46
C ILE A 389 -14.98 -23.21 -2.57
N ALA A 390 -14.82 -23.09 -1.24
CA ALA A 390 -15.25 -24.08 -0.25
C ALA A 390 -14.60 -25.47 -0.41
N ASP A 391 -13.37 -25.50 -0.94
CA ASP A 391 -12.53 -26.70 -0.92
C ASP A 391 -12.16 -27.10 0.52
N SER A 392 -11.98 -28.41 0.75
CA SER A 392 -11.69 -28.94 2.08
C SER A 392 -10.35 -28.46 2.64
N GLU A 393 -9.30 -28.36 1.82
CA GLU A 393 -7.98 -27.92 2.29
C GLU A 393 -7.98 -26.41 2.55
N GLN A 394 -8.58 -25.62 1.65
CA GLN A 394 -8.78 -24.18 1.85
C GLN A 394 -9.57 -23.90 3.13
N LYS A 395 -10.66 -24.64 3.36
CA LYS A 395 -11.49 -24.50 4.56
C LYS A 395 -10.72 -24.84 5.83
N LYS A 396 -9.88 -25.88 5.82
CA LYS A 396 -9.02 -26.22 6.98
C LYS A 396 -8.01 -25.10 7.27
N ALA A 397 -7.34 -24.59 6.23
CA ALA A 397 -6.35 -23.51 6.36
C ALA A 397 -6.99 -22.22 6.90
N LEU A 398 -8.10 -21.78 6.31
CA LEU A 398 -8.87 -20.64 6.81
C LEU A 398 -9.39 -20.88 8.22
N ASN A 399 -9.92 -22.07 8.52
CA ASN A 399 -10.43 -22.37 9.87
C ASN A 399 -9.32 -22.28 10.93
N ARG A 400 -8.09 -22.67 10.59
CA ARG A 400 -6.93 -22.51 11.46
C ARG A 400 -6.67 -21.03 11.77
N PHE A 401 -6.63 -20.17 10.75
CA PHE A 401 -6.50 -18.73 10.90
C PHE A 401 -7.63 -18.14 11.76
N TYR A 402 -8.89 -18.41 11.40
CA TYR A 402 -10.06 -17.89 12.11
C TYR A 402 -10.04 -18.30 13.59
N THR A 403 -9.83 -19.57 13.89
CA THR A 403 -9.94 -20.08 15.27
C THR A 403 -8.72 -19.72 16.12
N SER A 404 -7.52 -19.91 15.57
CA SER A 404 -6.27 -19.87 16.34
C SER A 404 -5.64 -18.49 16.38
N GLU A 405 -5.98 -17.62 15.43
CA GLU A 405 -5.34 -16.32 15.27
C GLU A 405 -6.35 -15.18 15.46
N LEU A 406 -7.40 -15.14 14.63
CA LEU A 406 -8.38 -14.06 14.64
C LEU A 406 -9.23 -14.08 15.92
N ILE A 407 -9.98 -15.16 16.14
CA ILE A 407 -10.89 -15.29 17.29
C ILE A 407 -10.10 -15.28 18.61
N ALA A 408 -8.97 -16.00 18.65
CA ALA A 408 -8.09 -16.02 19.82
C ALA A 408 -7.54 -14.61 20.15
N GLY A 409 -7.12 -13.85 19.13
CA GLY A 409 -6.62 -12.49 19.30
C GLY A 409 -7.71 -11.53 19.78
N ILE A 410 -8.91 -11.60 19.19
CA ILE A 410 -10.08 -10.82 19.60
C ILE A 410 -10.46 -11.14 21.05
N GLN A 411 -10.53 -12.42 21.42
CA GLN A 411 -10.85 -12.85 22.80
C GLN A 411 -9.84 -12.33 23.81
N ARG A 412 -8.53 -12.43 23.51
CA ARG A 412 -7.47 -11.90 24.38
C ARG A 412 -7.59 -10.40 24.58
N TYR A 413 -7.94 -9.68 23.52
CA TYR A 413 -8.13 -8.24 23.57
C TYR A 413 -9.40 -7.85 24.34
N ALA A 414 -10.55 -8.49 24.07
CA ALA A 414 -11.80 -8.28 24.77
C ALA A 414 -11.65 -8.53 26.29
N ASN A 415 -10.95 -9.60 26.66
CA ASN A 415 -10.76 -10.02 28.04
C ASN A 415 -9.56 -9.36 28.74
N ARG A 416 -8.97 -8.30 28.17
CA ARG A 416 -7.79 -7.60 28.74
C ARG A 416 -7.95 -7.13 30.19
N LYS A 417 -9.18 -6.84 30.63
CA LYS A 417 -9.52 -6.43 32.01
C LYS A 417 -9.85 -7.61 32.94
N ALA A 418 -9.93 -8.82 32.39
CA ALA A 418 -10.28 -10.05 33.10
C ALA A 418 -9.28 -11.18 32.76
N PRO A 419 -8.02 -11.09 33.23
CA PRO A 419 -6.97 -12.05 32.89
C PRO A 419 -7.27 -13.48 33.35
N GLU A 420 -8.14 -13.65 34.34
CA GLU A 420 -8.68 -14.94 34.81
C GLU A 420 -9.38 -15.73 33.69
N LEU A 421 -9.89 -15.04 32.66
CA LEU A 421 -10.59 -15.63 31.50
C LEU A 421 -9.64 -16.05 30.38
N SER A 422 -8.33 -15.78 30.50
CA SER A 422 -7.36 -16.08 29.43
C SER A 422 -7.29 -17.57 29.04
N MET A 423 -7.71 -18.47 29.95
CA MET A 423 -7.80 -19.91 29.70
C MET A 423 -9.21 -20.40 29.39
N GLN A 424 -10.24 -19.56 29.56
CA GLN A 424 -11.62 -19.93 29.27
C GLN A 424 -11.96 -19.56 27.83
N LYS A 425 -12.10 -20.59 26.98
CA LYS A 425 -12.53 -20.42 25.60
C LYS A 425 -13.99 -19.93 25.57
N GLU A 426 -14.29 -19.05 24.62
CA GLU A 426 -15.66 -18.61 24.33
C GLU A 426 -16.33 -17.76 25.42
N GLU A 427 -15.58 -17.16 26.36
CA GLU A 427 -16.14 -16.14 27.27
C GLU A 427 -15.69 -14.73 26.89
N PHE A 428 -16.62 -13.78 26.94
CA PHE A 428 -16.35 -12.36 26.67
C PHE A 428 -16.71 -11.50 27.88
N PHE A 429 -15.79 -10.62 28.25
CA PHE A 429 -15.97 -9.64 29.32
C PHE A 429 -16.96 -8.53 28.89
N LEU A 430 -18.02 -8.35 29.69
CA LEU A 430 -19.06 -7.34 29.44
C LEU A 430 -18.88 -6.07 30.28
N GLY A 431 -18.29 -6.18 31.48
CA GLY A 431 -18.10 -5.04 32.37
C GLY A 431 -17.73 -5.42 33.80
N GLU A 432 -17.43 -4.42 34.62
CA GLU A 432 -17.13 -4.59 36.04
C GLU A 432 -17.97 -3.61 36.87
N TYR A 433 -18.67 -4.12 37.88
CA TYR A 433 -19.53 -3.34 38.77
C TYR A 433 -19.24 -3.71 40.22
N GLY A 434 -18.80 -2.73 41.02
CA GLY A 434 -18.52 -2.95 42.45
C GLY A 434 -17.47 -4.04 42.73
N GLY A 435 -16.51 -4.24 41.81
CA GLY A 435 -15.48 -5.29 41.92
C GLY A 435 -15.94 -6.68 41.46
N VAL A 436 -17.15 -6.81 40.91
CA VAL A 436 -17.66 -8.03 40.28
C VAL A 436 -17.53 -7.91 38.77
N LYS A 437 -16.80 -8.83 38.14
CA LYS A 437 -16.66 -8.89 36.68
C LYS A 437 -17.80 -9.71 36.08
N ILE A 438 -18.40 -9.20 35.02
CA ILE A 438 -19.52 -9.83 34.32
C ILE A 438 -19.03 -10.32 32.96
N THR A 439 -19.33 -11.57 32.62
CA THR A 439 -18.98 -12.19 31.33
C THR A 439 -20.19 -12.91 30.74
N ALA A 440 -20.17 -13.14 29.44
CA ALA A 440 -21.12 -14.02 28.78
C ALA A 440 -20.39 -15.03 27.89
N PRO A 441 -20.89 -16.28 27.80
CA PRO A 441 -20.43 -17.22 26.80
C PRO A 441 -20.90 -16.77 25.41
N VAL A 442 -19.98 -16.70 24.46
CA VAL A 442 -20.22 -16.31 23.07
C VAL A 442 -19.49 -17.28 22.16
N GLU A 443 -20.26 -18.12 21.47
CA GLU A 443 -19.73 -19.04 20.48
C GLU A 443 -19.51 -18.31 19.14
N LEU A 444 -18.32 -17.76 18.97
CA LEU A 444 -17.91 -17.04 17.76
C LEU A 444 -17.41 -18.04 16.70
N LYS A 445 -17.99 -18.02 15.51
CA LYS A 445 -17.63 -18.92 14.40
C LYS A 445 -17.46 -18.16 13.08
N PRO A 446 -16.70 -18.71 12.11
CA PRO A 446 -16.69 -18.17 10.75
C PRO A 446 -18.05 -18.35 10.07
N ASP A 447 -18.47 -17.34 9.30
CA ASP A 447 -19.63 -17.44 8.42
C ASP A 447 -19.19 -17.91 7.02
N TRP A 448 -19.14 -19.23 6.85
CA TRP A 448 -18.67 -19.87 5.61
C TRP A 448 -19.51 -19.54 4.37
N GLU A 449 -20.81 -19.28 4.54
CA GLU A 449 -21.68 -18.93 3.42
C GLU A 449 -21.38 -17.51 2.94
N ALA A 450 -21.20 -16.56 3.87
CA ALA A 450 -20.79 -15.21 3.54
C ALA A 450 -19.40 -15.17 2.88
N ILE A 451 -18.42 -15.91 3.42
CA ILE A 451 -17.06 -15.99 2.85
C ILE A 451 -17.06 -16.54 1.42
N ARG A 452 -17.93 -17.53 1.13
CA ARG A 452 -18.04 -18.12 -0.21
C ARG A 452 -18.75 -17.23 -1.22
N ASN A 453 -19.81 -16.56 -0.80
CA ASN A 453 -20.73 -15.88 -1.71
C ASN A 453 -20.37 -14.41 -1.94
N LYS A 454 -19.44 -13.84 -1.16
CA LYS A 454 -19.03 -12.43 -1.24
C LYS A 454 -17.57 -12.34 -1.64
N ASN A 455 -17.21 -11.33 -2.45
CA ASN A 455 -15.82 -11.04 -2.75
C ASN A 455 -15.16 -10.44 -1.49
N THR A 456 -14.46 -11.28 -0.73
CA THR A 456 -13.87 -10.87 0.55
C THR A 456 -12.50 -10.24 0.39
N ALA A 457 -11.85 -10.33 -0.77
CA ALA A 457 -10.48 -9.85 -0.96
C ALA A 457 -10.42 -8.49 -1.65
N HIS A 458 -9.66 -7.58 -1.04
CA HIS A 458 -9.51 -6.18 -1.46
C HIS A 458 -8.04 -5.84 -1.72
N PRO A 459 -7.73 -4.77 -2.48
CA PRO A 459 -6.33 -4.42 -2.78
C PRO A 459 -5.42 -4.21 -1.56
N THR A 460 -5.97 -3.81 -0.42
CA THR A 460 -5.23 -3.49 0.81
C THR A 460 -5.59 -4.37 2.01
N GLY A 461 -6.51 -5.32 1.86
CA GLY A 461 -7.03 -6.11 2.98
C GLY A 461 -8.01 -7.19 2.54
N PHE A 462 -8.61 -7.87 3.50
CA PHE A 462 -9.71 -8.81 3.25
C PHE A 462 -10.79 -8.66 4.33
N ASP A 463 -12.04 -8.91 3.96
CA ASP A 463 -13.17 -8.88 4.87
C ASP A 463 -13.33 -10.23 5.56
N VAL A 464 -13.40 -10.20 6.88
CA VAL A 464 -13.76 -11.37 7.68
C VAL A 464 -15.24 -11.35 8.00
N HIS A 465 -15.89 -12.49 7.77
CA HIS A 465 -17.26 -12.72 8.19
C HIS A 465 -17.31 -13.68 9.38
N LEU A 466 -17.92 -13.20 10.47
CA LEU A 466 -18.10 -13.92 11.72
C LEU A 466 -19.58 -14.02 12.05
N LYS A 467 -19.95 -15.03 12.82
CA LYS A 467 -21.29 -15.19 13.36
C LYS A 467 -21.24 -15.57 14.84
N VAL A 468 -22.24 -15.10 15.57
CA VAL A 468 -22.51 -15.48 16.95
C VAL A 468 -23.80 -16.30 16.95
N GLY A 469 -23.68 -17.61 17.22
CA GLY A 469 -24.80 -18.54 17.03
C GLY A 469 -25.26 -18.60 15.57
N GLN A 470 -26.49 -18.11 15.31
CA GLN A 470 -27.06 -18.01 13.95
C GLN A 470 -27.01 -16.59 13.37
N ASN A 471 -26.60 -15.59 14.16
CA ASN A 471 -26.59 -14.19 13.72
C ASN A 471 -25.24 -13.86 13.09
N SER A 472 -25.23 -13.54 11.79
CA SER A 472 -24.04 -13.01 11.10
C SER A 472 -23.76 -11.58 11.55
N LEU A 473 -22.49 -11.31 11.86
CA LEU A 473 -22.00 -9.96 12.18
C LEU A 473 -21.74 -9.17 10.90
N LEU A 474 -21.65 -7.85 11.04
CA LEU A 474 -21.16 -6.99 9.97
C LEU A 474 -19.72 -7.41 9.58
N PRO A 475 -19.39 -7.37 8.28
CA PRO A 475 -18.03 -7.68 7.82
C PRO A 475 -17.04 -6.69 8.40
N VAL A 476 -15.84 -7.17 8.69
CA VAL A 476 -14.76 -6.33 9.18
C VAL A 476 -13.54 -6.47 8.28
N ARG A 477 -13.03 -5.33 7.80
CA ARG A 477 -11.85 -5.27 6.94
C ARG A 477 -10.59 -5.50 7.79
N ILE A 478 -9.87 -6.59 7.54
CA ILE A 478 -8.56 -6.87 8.12
C ILE A 478 -7.48 -6.40 7.15
N GLY A 479 -6.78 -5.32 7.52
CA GLY A 479 -5.53 -4.90 6.89
C GLY A 479 -4.30 -5.45 7.63
N LEU A 480 -3.11 -5.23 7.07
CA LEU A 480 -1.84 -5.75 7.62
C LEU A 480 -1.56 -5.27 9.06
N ASN A 481 -1.92 -4.02 9.39
CA ASN A 481 -1.75 -3.48 10.75
C ASN A 481 -2.54 -4.26 11.81
N LEU A 482 -3.81 -4.56 11.51
CA LEU A 482 -4.67 -5.30 12.43
C LEU A 482 -4.24 -6.76 12.52
N PHE A 483 -3.83 -7.34 11.39
CA PHE A 483 -3.26 -8.68 11.35
C PHE A 483 -1.99 -8.80 12.21
N GLU A 484 -1.07 -7.84 12.11
CA GLU A 484 0.13 -7.78 12.95
C GLU A 484 -0.22 -7.65 14.44
N LEU A 485 -1.18 -6.80 14.78
CA LEU A 485 -1.63 -6.63 16.16
C LEU A 485 -2.25 -7.90 16.73
N LEU A 486 -3.07 -8.62 15.95
CA LEU A 486 -3.64 -9.92 16.34
C LEU A 486 -2.53 -10.94 16.64
N ASN A 487 -1.51 -11.03 15.79
CA ASN A 487 -0.37 -11.91 16.03
C ASN A 487 0.38 -11.51 17.31
N LYS A 488 0.65 -10.22 17.52
CA LYS A 488 1.28 -9.71 18.75
C LYS A 488 0.46 -10.07 20.00
N LEU A 489 -0.86 -9.87 19.97
CA LEU A 489 -1.79 -10.25 21.06
C LEU A 489 -1.72 -11.75 21.38
N ASN A 490 -1.66 -12.58 20.34
CA ASN A 490 -1.51 -14.03 20.48
C ASN A 490 -0.16 -14.45 21.07
N ASN A 491 0.84 -13.57 21.03
CA ASN A 491 2.14 -13.74 21.69
C ASN A 491 2.25 -13.01 23.04
N GLY A 492 1.14 -12.51 23.58
CA GLY A 492 1.07 -11.91 24.93
C GLY A 492 1.40 -10.41 24.98
N TYR A 493 1.54 -9.76 23.84
CA TYR A 493 1.71 -8.30 23.76
C TYR A 493 0.48 -7.57 24.29
N ARG A 494 0.70 -6.42 24.93
CA ARG A 494 -0.35 -5.52 25.37
C ARG A 494 -0.33 -4.26 24.50
N PRO A 495 -1.44 -3.92 23.80
CA PRO A 495 -1.48 -2.78 22.89
C PRO A 495 -1.13 -1.46 23.57
N ASN A 496 -0.47 -0.57 22.84
CA ASN A 496 -0.01 0.72 23.34
C ASN A 496 -0.47 1.90 22.45
N LYS A 497 0.03 3.11 22.74
CA LYS A 497 -0.35 4.35 22.02
C LYS A 497 0.02 4.38 20.53
N TYR A 498 0.86 3.47 20.05
CA TYR A 498 1.26 3.38 18.65
C TYR A 498 0.32 2.49 17.82
N ASP A 499 -0.52 1.68 18.47
CA ASP A 499 -1.44 0.74 17.82
C ASP A 499 -2.84 1.36 17.54
N LYS A 500 -3.00 2.69 17.62
CA LYS A 500 -4.30 3.39 17.66
C LYS A 500 -5.29 2.95 16.58
N ASN A 501 -4.89 2.91 15.32
CA ASN A 501 -5.82 2.61 14.22
C ASN A 501 -6.33 1.16 14.30
N ALA A 502 -5.45 0.22 14.62
CA ALA A 502 -5.83 -1.19 14.78
C ALA A 502 -6.62 -1.44 16.07
N ILE A 503 -6.35 -0.68 17.14
CA ILE A 503 -7.13 -0.67 18.39
C ILE A 503 -8.57 -0.22 18.12
N VAL A 504 -8.79 0.83 17.34
CA VAL A 504 -10.15 1.32 17.00
C VAL A 504 -10.94 0.21 16.29
N LEU A 505 -10.35 -0.44 15.28
CA LEU A 505 -11.00 -1.56 14.59
C LEU A 505 -11.25 -2.75 15.53
N LEU A 506 -10.33 -3.05 16.45
CA LEU A 506 -10.56 -4.11 17.45
C LEU A 506 -11.67 -3.76 18.43
N ASP A 507 -11.75 -2.50 18.90
CA ASP A 507 -12.83 -2.05 19.77
C ASP A 507 -14.17 -2.14 19.03
N GLU A 508 -14.25 -1.74 17.75
CA GLU A 508 -15.45 -1.93 16.92
C GLU A 508 -15.87 -3.40 16.79
N ILE A 509 -14.92 -4.32 16.54
CA ILE A 509 -15.18 -5.77 16.51
C ILE A 509 -15.72 -6.26 17.85
N VAL A 510 -15.09 -5.87 18.96
CA VAL A 510 -15.48 -6.28 20.30
C VAL A 510 -16.86 -5.72 20.65
N ASP A 511 -17.17 -4.50 20.26
CA ASP A 511 -18.49 -3.89 20.48
C ASP A 511 -19.58 -4.64 19.71
N LEU A 512 -19.36 -4.99 18.44
CA LEU A 512 -20.29 -5.82 17.65
C LEU A 512 -20.55 -7.18 18.30
N ILE A 513 -19.51 -7.82 18.83
CA ILE A 513 -19.63 -9.10 19.54
C ILE A 513 -20.36 -8.91 20.88
N THR A 514 -20.02 -7.86 21.62
CA THR A 514 -20.58 -7.56 22.95
C THR A 514 -22.06 -7.20 22.85
N GLU A 515 -22.48 -6.49 21.81
CA GLU A 515 -23.90 -6.24 21.54
C GLU A 515 -24.70 -7.53 21.37
N GLN A 516 -24.16 -8.51 20.63
CA GLN A 516 -24.79 -9.82 20.53
C GLN A 516 -24.71 -10.59 21.85
N ALA A 517 -23.60 -10.48 22.58
CA ALA A 517 -23.41 -11.13 23.87
C ALA A 517 -24.41 -10.66 24.94
N LYS A 518 -24.89 -9.41 24.89
CA LYS A 518 -25.95 -8.89 25.77
C LYS A 518 -27.29 -9.62 25.59
N SER A 519 -27.51 -10.23 24.43
CA SER A 519 -28.70 -11.04 24.16
C SER A 519 -28.56 -12.50 24.63
N SER A 520 -27.39 -12.87 25.19
CA SER A 520 -27.16 -14.21 25.72
C SER A 520 -28.13 -14.51 26.86
N SER A 521 -28.70 -15.72 26.84
CA SER A 521 -29.52 -16.26 27.94
C SER A 521 -28.67 -16.66 29.14
N GLU A 522 -27.35 -16.56 29.06
CA GLU A 522 -26.42 -16.94 30.11
C GLU A 522 -25.39 -15.82 30.38
N ILE A 523 -25.17 -15.53 31.67
CA ILE A 523 -24.18 -14.57 32.14
C ILE A 523 -23.44 -15.19 33.34
N LYS A 524 -22.14 -14.94 33.45
CA LYS A 524 -21.31 -15.32 34.59
C LYS A 524 -20.78 -14.10 35.35
N PHE A 525 -20.69 -14.24 36.66
CA PHE A 525 -20.22 -13.21 37.58
C PHE A 525 -19.01 -13.75 38.32
N TYR A 526 -17.91 -13.01 38.26
CA TYR A 526 -16.68 -13.34 38.98
C TYR A 526 -16.51 -12.36 40.12
N ALA A 527 -16.61 -12.86 41.36
CA ALA A 527 -16.50 -12.09 42.58
C ALA A 527 -15.29 -12.55 43.41
N GLY A 528 -14.42 -11.62 43.79
CA GLY A 528 -13.29 -11.88 44.70
C GLY A 528 -12.26 -12.89 44.19
N GLY A 529 -12.13 -13.06 42.86
CA GLY A 529 -11.11 -13.89 42.22
C GLY A 529 -11.25 -15.42 42.36
N ARG A 530 -12.31 -15.92 43.03
CA ARG A 530 -12.54 -17.37 43.22
C ARG A 530 -14.01 -17.81 43.14
N ARG A 531 -14.97 -16.90 43.27
CA ARG A 531 -16.40 -17.25 43.22
C ARG A 531 -16.96 -16.92 41.86
N VAL A 532 -17.46 -17.94 41.17
CA VAL A 532 -18.12 -17.81 39.87
C VAL A 532 -19.60 -18.10 40.07
N TYR A 533 -20.47 -17.14 39.78
CA TYR A 533 -21.90 -17.36 39.74
C TYR A 533 -22.35 -17.38 38.28
N ARG A 534 -23.22 -18.31 37.91
CA ARG A 534 -23.80 -18.42 36.58
C ARG A 534 -25.30 -18.16 36.69
N ALA A 535 -25.78 -17.13 36.01
CA ALA A 535 -27.20 -16.88 35.81
C ALA A 535 -27.61 -17.34 34.41
N LYS A 536 -28.66 -18.16 34.34
CA LYS A 536 -29.24 -18.62 33.08
C LYS A 536 -30.74 -18.34 33.08
N ALA A 537 -31.21 -17.68 32.03
CA ALA A 537 -32.64 -17.52 31.76
C ALA A 537 -33.18 -18.80 31.11
N ASP A 538 -34.25 -19.34 31.68
CA ASP A 538 -35.01 -20.49 31.17
C ASP A 538 -36.51 -20.13 31.26
N ASP A 539 -37.12 -19.86 30.11
CA ASP A 539 -38.47 -19.33 29.96
C ASP A 539 -38.76 -18.12 30.88
N ASP A 540 -39.57 -18.31 31.94
CA ASP A 540 -39.98 -17.26 32.89
C ASP A 540 -39.11 -17.21 34.16
N MET A 541 -38.06 -18.03 34.27
CA MET A 541 -37.23 -18.12 35.48
C MET A 541 -35.75 -17.84 35.19
N ILE A 542 -35.10 -17.15 36.14
CA ILE A 542 -33.64 -16.99 36.16
C ILE A 542 -33.09 -17.97 37.19
N THR A 543 -32.31 -18.95 36.73
CA THR A 543 -31.60 -19.89 37.60
C THR A 543 -30.20 -19.36 37.89
N ILE A 544 -29.85 -19.30 39.18
CA ILE A 544 -28.51 -18.88 39.63
C ILE A 544 -27.82 -20.10 40.25
N SER A 545 -26.64 -20.45 39.72
CA SER A 545 -25.79 -21.51 40.25
C SER A 545 -24.44 -20.94 40.67
N GLY A 546 -23.92 -21.36 41.82
CA GLY A 546 -22.58 -21.02 42.28
C GLY A 546 -21.60 -22.14 41.93
N MET A 547 -20.44 -21.78 41.39
CA MET A 547 -19.31 -22.67 41.15
C MET A 547 -18.11 -22.13 41.94
N GLU A 548 -17.37 -23.01 42.59
CA GLU A 548 -16.03 -22.67 43.08
C GLU A 548 -15.08 -22.70 41.86
N GLY A 549 -14.44 -21.57 41.59
CA GLY A 549 -13.57 -21.35 40.43
C GLY A 549 -12.15 -21.87 40.60
#